data_AF-A0A0U2W9Q8-F1
#
_entry.id   AF-A0A0U2W9Q8-F1
#
_cell.length_a   1.000
_cell.length_b   1.000
_cell.length_c   1.000
_cell.angle_alpha   90.00
_cell.angle_beta   90.00
_cell.angle_gamma   90.00
#
_symmetry.space_group_name_H-M   'P 1'
#
loop_
_entity.id
_entity.type
_entity.pdbx_description
1 polymer ?
#
loop_
_entity_poly.entity_id
_entity_poly.type
_entity_poly.pdbx_seq_one_letter_code
_entity_poly.pdbx_strand_id
1 'polypeptide(L)'
;MTKMRTETVKVNLQFNVTRELEDNEVLCPVCSGTSLHIQGIPLAQVTNGIYEIKKFGRYDTIVGCGSCYYGVQKKCEHCDNLLGRSNLCTCDKSRWEQRNKEEQKEREKWGKINKITYKEALDKYEMIYIDGFEKYCAPDELSEYLQWYLDDNREVTVEDILSLRIYGTYITNAMFDATSILENATEELHEEAYDRSKHILNKLQSYLDEIAKEIQRDTLTYFPDEKVGIQLTSKDIEKFELQFK
;
A
#
# COMPACT_ATOMS: atom_id res chain seq x y z
N MET A 1 -45.92 -16.04 6.31
CA MET A 1 -45.38 -14.67 6.26
C MET A 1 -45.23 -14.16 7.68
N THR A 2 -44.02 -13.87 8.12
CA THR A 2 -43.76 -13.29 9.45
C THR A 2 -44.35 -11.89 9.49
N LYS A 3 -45.27 -11.63 10.42
CA LYS A 3 -45.90 -10.32 10.58
C LYS A 3 -44.92 -9.41 11.31
N MET A 4 -44.39 -8.41 10.64
CA MET A 4 -43.49 -7.44 11.27
C MET A 4 -44.31 -6.40 12.03
N ARG A 5 -43.88 -6.08 13.25
CA ARG A 5 -44.42 -4.95 14.03
C ARG A 5 -43.34 -3.87 14.11
N THR A 6 -43.75 -2.61 13.97
CA THR A 6 -42.86 -1.47 14.21
C THR A 6 -43.25 -0.86 15.54
N GLU A 7 -42.31 -0.80 16.46
CA GLU A 7 -42.45 -0.11 17.74
C GLU A 7 -41.49 1.08 17.75
N THR A 8 -41.99 2.23 18.17
CA THR A 8 -41.17 3.44 18.28
C THR A 8 -40.85 3.69 19.74
N VAL A 9 -39.56 3.70 20.08
CA VAL A 9 -39.07 4.08 21.40
C VAL A 9 -38.62 5.53 21.34
N LYS A 10 -39.23 6.38 22.17
CA LYS A 10 -38.78 7.76 22.33
C LYS A 10 -37.67 7.80 23.36
N VAL A 11 -36.49 8.24 22.95
CA VAL A 11 -35.34 8.44 23.85
C VAL A 11 -35.10 9.95 23.98
N ASN A 12 -35.01 10.45 25.20
CA ASN A 12 -34.66 11.84 25.48
C ASN A 12 -33.26 11.88 26.09
N LEU A 13 -32.27 12.31 25.32
CA LEU A 13 -30.89 12.47 25.76
C LEU A 13 -30.58 13.95 25.86
N GLN A 14 -30.21 14.41 27.06
CA GLN A 14 -29.78 15.78 27.31
C GLN A 14 -28.35 15.76 27.85
N PHE A 15 -27.42 16.29 27.07
CA PHE A 15 -26.02 16.42 27.44
C PHE A 15 -25.42 17.63 26.72
N ASN A 16 -24.43 18.25 27.34
CA ASN A 16 -23.68 19.35 26.75
C ASN A 16 -22.35 18.83 26.21
N VAL A 17 -22.02 19.21 24.97
CA VAL A 17 -20.75 18.86 24.34
C VAL A 17 -20.02 20.15 23.97
N THR A 18 -18.84 20.35 24.53
CA THR A 18 -17.97 21.48 24.19
C THR A 18 -16.88 21.01 23.24
N ARG A 19 -16.56 21.83 22.23
CA ARG A 19 -15.46 21.63 21.30
C ARG A 19 -14.58 22.85 21.30
N GLU A 20 -13.28 22.63 21.47
CA GLU A 20 -12.25 23.62 21.19
C GLU A 20 -11.87 23.41 19.72
N LEU A 21 -11.92 24.48 18.94
CA LEU A 21 -11.66 24.44 17.49
C LEU A 21 -10.41 25.28 17.20
N GLU A 22 -9.52 24.73 16.38
CA GLU A 22 -8.45 25.47 15.72
C GLU A 22 -9.01 26.37 14.60
N ASP A 23 -8.23 27.34 14.10
CA ASP A 23 -8.67 28.29 13.07
C ASP A 23 -9.16 27.62 11.77
N ASN A 24 -8.57 26.47 11.42
CA ASN A 24 -8.94 25.67 10.24
C ASN A 24 -9.98 24.57 10.56
N GLU A 25 -10.60 24.59 11.73
CA GLU A 25 -11.59 23.59 12.15
C GLU A 25 -13.01 24.14 12.16
N VAL A 26 -13.97 23.26 11.88
CA VAL A 26 -15.39 23.56 12.01
C VAL A 26 -16.13 22.40 12.63
N LEU A 27 -17.28 22.70 13.24
CA LEU A 27 -18.23 21.66 13.61
C LEU A 27 -18.68 20.91 12.36
N CYS A 28 -18.67 19.58 12.45
CA CYS A 28 -19.06 18.70 11.38
C CYS A 28 -20.50 19.01 10.95
N PRO A 29 -20.76 19.34 9.68
CA PRO A 29 -22.10 19.71 9.22
C PRO A 29 -23.09 18.54 9.29
N VAL A 30 -22.62 17.30 9.31
CA VAL A 30 -23.46 16.09 9.35
C VAL A 30 -24.00 15.81 10.75
N CYS A 31 -23.16 15.95 11.80
CA CYS A 31 -23.55 15.63 13.18
C CYS A 31 -23.64 16.87 14.08
N SER A 32 -23.39 18.07 13.54
CA SER A 32 -23.39 19.34 14.28
C SER A 32 -22.54 19.30 15.55
N GLY A 33 -21.36 18.67 15.51
CA GLY A 33 -20.45 18.59 16.68
C GLY A 33 -20.71 17.43 17.65
N THR A 34 -21.84 16.74 17.54
CA THR A 34 -22.23 15.67 18.49
C THR A 34 -21.42 14.38 18.30
N SER A 35 -20.76 14.20 17.14
CA SER A 35 -20.11 12.95 16.71
C SER A 35 -21.05 11.77 16.52
N LEU A 36 -22.35 11.96 16.66
CA LEU A 36 -23.35 10.90 16.61
C LEU A 36 -24.42 11.26 15.59
N HIS A 37 -24.99 10.25 14.93
CA HIS A 37 -26.20 10.43 14.13
C HIS A 37 -27.01 9.13 14.15
N ILE A 38 -28.30 9.26 13.86
CA ILE A 38 -29.18 8.10 13.73
C ILE A 38 -29.01 7.56 12.32
N GLN A 39 -28.54 6.32 12.23
CA GLN A 39 -28.47 5.57 10.98
C GLN A 39 -29.38 4.36 11.14
N GLY A 40 -30.25 4.13 10.16
CA GLY A 40 -30.99 2.88 10.18
C GLY A 40 -30.34 1.83 9.30
N ILE A 41 -30.08 0.71 9.93
CA ILE A 41 -29.36 -0.42 9.39
C ILE A 41 -30.40 -1.39 8.81
N PRO A 42 -30.26 -1.79 7.53
CA PRO A 42 -31.13 -2.78 6.94
C PRO A 42 -30.88 -4.15 7.59
N LEU A 43 -31.95 -4.92 7.81
CA LEU A 43 -31.82 -6.29 8.27
C LEU A 43 -31.32 -7.19 7.14
N ALA A 44 -30.21 -7.90 7.39
CA ALA A 44 -29.75 -8.97 6.52
C ALA A 44 -30.13 -10.32 7.13
N GLN A 45 -30.63 -11.25 6.31
CA GLN A 45 -30.85 -12.63 6.72
C GLN A 45 -29.90 -13.53 5.94
N VAL A 46 -29.13 -14.35 6.65
CA VAL A 46 -28.29 -15.37 6.03
C VAL A 46 -29.18 -16.55 5.69
N THR A 47 -29.30 -16.89 4.41
CA THR A 47 -29.99 -18.10 3.95
C THR A 47 -28.99 -18.92 3.15
N ASN A 48 -28.73 -20.16 3.58
CA ASN A 48 -27.74 -21.07 2.95
C ASN A 48 -26.35 -20.44 2.73
N GLY A 49 -25.84 -19.70 3.73
CA GLY A 49 -24.50 -19.07 3.65
C GLY A 49 -24.41 -17.84 2.74
N ILE A 50 -25.51 -17.46 2.06
CA ILE A 50 -25.57 -16.27 1.22
C ILE A 50 -26.26 -15.15 1.99
N TYR A 51 -25.58 -14.00 2.09
CA TYR A 51 -26.15 -12.77 2.63
C TYR A 51 -27.14 -12.18 1.62
N GLU A 52 -28.40 -12.57 1.71
CA GLU A 52 -29.46 -11.91 0.95
C GLU A 52 -29.94 -10.68 1.74
N ILE A 53 -29.59 -9.48 1.27
CA ILE A 53 -30.17 -8.23 1.74
C ILE A 53 -31.61 -8.14 1.20
N LYS A 54 -32.53 -8.88 1.81
CA LYS A 54 -33.96 -8.71 1.52
C LYS A 54 -34.49 -7.54 2.34
N LYS A 55 -35.35 -6.71 1.72
CA LYS A 55 -35.97 -5.49 2.28
C LYS A 55 -36.98 -5.80 3.41
N PHE A 56 -36.58 -6.52 4.45
CA PHE A 56 -37.43 -6.98 5.55
C PHE A 56 -37.42 -6.04 6.77
N GLY A 57 -37.12 -4.75 6.59
CA GLY A 57 -37.17 -3.77 7.67
C GLY A 57 -35.82 -3.14 8.01
N ARG A 58 -35.86 -2.15 8.90
CA ARG A 58 -34.76 -1.25 9.25
C ARG A 58 -34.77 -1.04 10.76
N TYR A 59 -33.62 -1.21 11.40
CA TYR A 59 -33.44 -0.79 12.80
C TYR A 59 -32.67 0.52 12.82
N ASP A 60 -33.30 1.57 13.35
CA ASP A 60 -32.60 2.82 13.65
C ASP A 60 -31.73 2.64 14.88
N THR A 61 -30.46 3.01 14.75
CA THR A 61 -29.48 2.97 15.83
C THR A 61 -28.66 4.25 15.84
N ILE A 62 -28.08 4.59 17.00
CA ILE A 62 -27.17 5.72 17.15
C ILE A 62 -25.77 5.21 16.81
N VAL A 63 -25.15 5.81 15.81
CA VAL A 63 -23.79 5.45 15.37
C VAL A 63 -22.87 6.67 15.39
N GLY A 64 -21.56 6.40 15.43
CA GLY A 64 -20.56 7.43 15.23
C GLY A 64 -20.66 8.07 13.84
N CYS A 65 -20.49 9.39 13.77
CA CYS A 65 -20.48 10.12 12.50
C CYS A 65 -19.28 9.71 11.66
N GLY A 66 -19.52 9.10 10.50
CA GLY A 66 -18.50 8.65 9.56
C GLY A 66 -17.75 9.78 8.84
N SER A 67 -18.26 11.01 8.92
CA SER A 67 -17.72 12.14 8.17
C SER A 67 -16.68 12.95 8.95
N CYS A 68 -16.53 12.75 10.26
CA CYS A 68 -15.66 13.57 11.10
C CYS A 68 -14.91 12.77 12.17
N TYR A 69 -13.97 13.42 12.85
CA TYR A 69 -13.43 12.97 14.13
C TYR A 69 -14.01 13.83 15.25
N TYR A 70 -14.63 13.18 16.24
CA TYR A 70 -15.19 13.85 17.42
C TYR A 70 -16.10 15.06 17.12
N GLY A 71 -16.82 15.02 15.99
CA GLY A 71 -17.74 16.08 15.62
C GLY A 71 -17.08 17.30 14.97
N VAL A 72 -15.78 17.22 14.66
CA VAL A 72 -15.00 18.30 14.06
C VAL A 72 -14.46 17.85 12.69
N GLN A 73 -14.49 18.76 11.72
CA GLN A 73 -13.83 18.59 10.42
C GLN A 73 -12.78 19.68 10.24
N LYS A 74 -11.62 19.30 9.70
CA LYS A 74 -10.58 20.24 9.29
C LYS A 74 -10.87 20.74 7.88
N LYS A 75 -10.55 22.00 7.61
CA LYS A 75 -10.54 22.58 6.26
C LYS A 75 -9.17 22.37 5.63
N CYS A 76 -9.15 22.25 4.30
CA CYS A 76 -7.92 22.31 3.54
C CYS A 76 -7.30 23.70 3.67
N GLU A 77 -6.01 23.77 4.04
CA GLU A 77 -5.24 25.02 4.10
C GLU A 77 -5.15 25.76 2.76
N HIS A 78 -5.43 25.07 1.65
CA HIS A 78 -5.26 25.59 0.30
C HIS A 78 -6.55 25.99 -0.42
N CYS A 79 -7.67 25.36 -0.08
CA CYS A 79 -8.94 25.53 -0.81
C CYS A 79 -10.18 25.53 0.09
N ASP A 80 -10.02 25.55 1.41
CA ASP A 80 -11.07 25.60 2.42
C ASP A 80 -12.11 24.46 2.39
N ASN A 81 -11.94 23.46 1.52
CA ASN A 81 -12.79 22.29 1.46
C ASN A 81 -12.66 21.47 2.75
N LEU A 82 -13.79 20.94 3.22
CA LEU A 82 -13.82 20.09 4.40
C LEU A 82 -13.16 18.74 4.11
N LEU A 83 -12.09 18.48 4.85
CA LEU A 83 -11.39 17.22 4.88
C LEU A 83 -12.20 16.31 5.79
N GLY A 84 -12.87 15.31 5.20
CA GLY A 84 -13.53 14.27 5.96
C GLY A 84 -12.55 13.47 6.82
N ARG A 85 -12.92 12.27 7.26
CA ARG A 85 -12.04 11.45 8.11
C ARG A 85 -10.66 11.14 7.52
N SER A 86 -10.45 11.17 6.21
CA SER A 86 -9.11 10.94 5.66
C SER A 86 -8.12 12.07 5.98
N ASN A 87 -8.60 13.28 6.31
CA ASN A 87 -7.79 14.50 6.37
C ASN A 87 -6.97 14.75 5.07
N LEU A 88 -7.39 14.16 3.94
CA LEU A 88 -6.71 14.30 2.65
C LEU A 88 -7.55 15.17 1.72
N CYS A 89 -6.93 16.22 1.18
CA CYS A 89 -7.52 17.00 0.10
C CYS A 89 -7.05 16.49 -1.26
N THR A 90 -7.92 16.61 -2.26
CA THR A 90 -7.61 16.27 -3.66
C THR A 90 -7.32 17.48 -4.52
N CYS A 91 -7.24 18.69 -3.95
CA CYS A 91 -6.87 19.90 -4.69
C CYS A 91 -5.41 19.87 -5.16
N ASP A 92 -5.11 20.57 -6.25
CA ASP A 92 -3.80 20.52 -6.90
C ASP A 92 -2.64 20.90 -5.97
N LYS A 93 -2.84 21.92 -5.12
CA LYS A 93 -1.84 22.37 -4.14
C LYS A 93 -1.55 21.30 -3.09
N SER A 94 -2.59 20.70 -2.51
CA SER A 94 -2.42 19.63 -1.52
C SER A 94 -1.77 18.38 -2.14
N ARG A 95 -2.12 18.04 -3.38
CA ARG A 95 -1.49 16.92 -4.11
C ARG A 95 -0.03 17.20 -4.42
N TRP A 96 0.31 18.44 -4.77
CA TRP A 96 1.69 18.86 -5.01
C TRP A 96 2.52 18.80 -3.73
N GLU A 97 2.00 19.30 -2.60
CA GLU A 97 2.70 19.22 -1.32
C GLU A 97 2.89 17.78 -0.83
N GLN A 98 1.88 16.91 -1.01
CA GLN A 98 1.99 15.50 -0.68
C GLN A 98 3.10 14.83 -1.48
N ARG A 99 3.08 15.00 -2.81
CA ARG A 99 4.13 14.48 -3.71
C ARG A 99 5.50 15.00 -3.32
N ASN A 100 5.67 16.30 -3.07
CA ASN A 100 6.95 16.84 -2.64
C ASN A 100 7.42 16.30 -1.29
N LYS A 101 6.52 16.12 -0.33
CA LYS A 101 6.86 15.52 0.97
C LYS A 101 7.30 14.07 0.80
N GLU A 102 6.65 13.31 -0.07
CA GLU A 102 7.03 11.94 -0.40
C GLU A 102 8.37 11.90 -1.13
N GLU A 103 8.55 12.71 -2.17
CA GLU A 103 9.83 12.85 -2.87
C GLU A 103 10.97 13.28 -1.95
N GLN A 104 10.72 14.18 -1.00
CA GLN A 104 11.71 14.59 -0.02
C GLN A 104 12.11 13.42 0.89
N LYS A 105 11.12 12.66 1.41
CA LYS A 105 11.41 11.46 2.21
C LYS A 105 12.21 10.44 1.42
N GLU A 106 11.86 10.23 0.16
CA GLU A 106 12.58 9.30 -0.71
C GLU A 106 14.00 9.78 -1.02
N ARG A 107 14.21 11.08 -1.27
CA ARG A 107 15.55 11.67 -1.41
C ARG A 107 16.37 11.52 -0.13
N GLU A 108 15.76 11.72 1.04
CA GLU A 108 16.44 11.54 2.33
C GLU A 108 16.80 10.06 2.60
N LYS A 109 15.91 9.13 2.25
CA LYS A 109 16.20 7.69 2.30
C LYS A 109 17.35 7.35 1.37
N TRP A 110 17.26 7.73 0.10
CA TRP A 110 18.32 7.52 -0.89
C TRP A 110 19.64 8.16 -0.46
N GLY A 111 19.61 9.31 0.22
CA GLY A 111 20.81 9.91 0.79
C GLY A 111 21.54 9.02 1.81
N LYS A 112 20.80 8.19 2.56
CA LYS A 112 21.30 7.37 3.68
C LYS A 112 21.69 5.94 3.31
N ILE A 113 21.24 5.42 2.16
CA ILE A 113 21.56 4.04 1.77
C ILE A 113 23.04 3.87 1.42
N ASN A 114 23.53 2.64 1.55
CA ASN A 114 24.87 2.28 1.10
C ASN A 114 24.90 2.26 -0.43
N LYS A 115 25.81 3.02 -1.04
CA LYS A 115 25.95 3.09 -2.49
C LYS A 115 27.22 2.39 -2.93
N ILE A 116 27.08 1.45 -3.85
CA ILE A 116 28.20 0.80 -4.52
C ILE A 116 28.44 1.44 -5.89
N THR A 117 29.59 1.16 -6.47
CA THR A 117 29.93 1.60 -7.83
C THR A 117 29.21 0.75 -8.88
N TYR A 118 29.02 1.31 -10.07
CA TYR A 118 28.49 0.57 -11.22
C TYR A 118 29.34 -0.67 -11.57
N LYS A 119 30.66 -0.57 -11.45
CA LYS A 119 31.57 -1.69 -11.68
C LYS A 119 31.33 -2.85 -10.70
N GLU A 120 31.15 -2.54 -9.41
CA GLU A 120 30.80 -3.57 -8.43
C GLU A 120 29.43 -4.17 -8.70
N ALA A 121 28.50 -3.39 -9.25
CA ALA A 121 27.18 -3.89 -9.62
C ALA A 121 27.24 -4.92 -10.75
N LEU A 122 28.07 -4.69 -11.78
CA LEU A 122 28.32 -5.63 -12.88
C LEU A 122 28.81 -7.00 -12.39
N ASP A 123 29.66 -7.01 -11.35
CA ASP A 123 30.23 -8.25 -10.82
C ASP A 123 29.29 -8.96 -9.81
N LYS A 124 28.43 -8.20 -9.13
CA LYS A 124 27.63 -8.70 -7.98
C LYS A 124 26.20 -9.07 -8.33
N TYR A 125 25.58 -8.38 -9.28
CA TYR A 125 24.15 -8.49 -9.55
C TYR A 125 23.92 -9.00 -10.97
N GLU A 126 23.00 -9.94 -11.10
CA GLU A 126 22.48 -10.37 -12.41
C GLU A 126 21.43 -9.38 -12.94
N MET A 127 20.63 -8.80 -12.03
CA MET A 127 19.63 -7.78 -12.35
C MET A 127 19.75 -6.58 -11.41
N ILE A 128 19.45 -5.40 -11.93
CA ILE A 128 19.33 -4.15 -11.19
C ILE A 128 17.95 -3.55 -11.44
N TYR A 129 17.49 -2.68 -10.53
CA TYR A 129 16.20 -2.03 -10.64
C TYR A 129 16.36 -0.51 -10.78
N ILE A 130 15.64 0.09 -11.73
CA ILE A 130 15.68 1.54 -11.99
C ILE A 130 14.33 2.15 -11.62
N ASP A 131 14.30 2.90 -10.51
CA ASP A 131 13.06 3.40 -9.90
C ASP A 131 12.30 4.37 -10.81
N GLY A 132 13.00 5.23 -11.55
CA GLY A 132 12.38 6.18 -12.48
C GLY A 132 11.68 5.53 -13.68
N PHE A 133 12.00 4.26 -13.98
CA PHE A 133 11.41 3.51 -15.09
C PHE A 133 10.53 2.35 -14.62
N GLU A 134 10.53 2.04 -13.33
CA GLU A 134 9.93 0.84 -12.76
C GLU A 134 10.36 -0.44 -13.49
N LYS A 135 11.64 -0.52 -13.88
CA LYS A 135 12.18 -1.60 -14.72
C LYS A 135 13.34 -2.32 -14.07
N TYR A 136 13.42 -3.62 -14.37
CA TYR A 136 14.58 -4.45 -14.12
C TYR A 136 15.36 -4.63 -15.40
N CYS A 137 16.69 -4.56 -15.33
CA CYS A 137 17.57 -4.90 -16.43
C CYS A 137 18.85 -5.55 -15.92
N ALA A 138 19.56 -6.24 -16.79
CA ALA A 138 20.93 -6.63 -16.47
C ALA A 138 21.81 -5.36 -16.37
N PRO A 139 22.84 -5.33 -15.51
CA PRO A 139 23.67 -4.14 -15.37
C PRO A 139 24.34 -3.70 -16.67
N ASP A 140 24.74 -4.63 -17.54
CA ASP A 140 25.36 -4.36 -18.83
C ASP A 140 24.41 -3.74 -19.87
N GLU A 141 23.12 -4.05 -19.78
CA GLU A 141 22.04 -3.44 -20.59
C GLU A 141 21.67 -2.02 -20.14
N LEU A 142 22.17 -1.54 -18.99
CA LEU A 142 21.80 -0.24 -18.43
C LEU A 142 22.02 0.91 -19.42
N SER A 143 23.12 0.87 -20.18
CA SER A 143 23.45 1.90 -21.17
C SER A 143 22.37 2.05 -22.25
N GLU A 144 21.75 0.96 -22.70
CA GLU A 144 20.69 0.98 -23.71
C GLU A 144 19.42 1.65 -23.17
N TYR A 145 19.06 1.36 -21.91
CA TYR A 145 17.93 2.00 -21.26
C TYR A 145 18.13 3.51 -21.09
N LEU A 146 19.34 3.93 -20.71
CA LEU A 146 19.68 5.34 -20.57
C LEU A 146 19.68 6.05 -21.93
N GLN A 147 20.17 5.40 -22.98
CA GLN A 147 20.13 5.96 -24.34
C GLN A 147 18.69 6.10 -24.85
N TRP A 148 17.85 5.09 -24.64
CA TRP A 148 16.43 5.18 -24.97
C TRP A 148 15.74 6.34 -24.23
N TYR A 149 16.03 6.51 -22.93
CA TYR A 149 15.47 7.60 -22.14
C TYR A 149 15.87 8.99 -22.67
N LEU A 150 17.14 9.15 -23.06
CA LEU A 150 17.66 10.37 -23.67
C LEU A 150 17.00 10.69 -25.02
N ASP A 151 16.80 9.68 -25.86
CA ASP A 151 16.20 9.89 -27.18
C ASP A 151 14.71 10.26 -27.10
N ASP A 152 14.00 9.74 -26.11
CA ASP A 152 12.59 10.06 -25.85
C ASP A 152 12.42 11.43 -25.18
N ASN A 153 13.42 11.90 -24.43
CA ASN A 153 13.34 13.12 -23.62
C ASN A 153 14.43 14.14 -23.97
N ARG A 154 14.06 15.11 -24.82
CA ARG A 154 14.97 16.13 -25.40
C ARG A 154 15.56 17.14 -24.40
N GLU A 155 15.11 17.14 -23.14
CA GLU A 155 15.55 18.07 -22.10
C GLU A 155 16.36 17.39 -20.98
N VAL A 156 16.65 16.09 -21.12
CA VAL A 156 17.40 15.33 -20.10
C VAL A 156 18.88 15.68 -20.15
N THR A 157 19.42 16.04 -19.01
CA THR A 157 20.83 16.35 -18.83
C THR A 157 21.59 15.16 -18.22
N VAL A 158 22.92 15.25 -18.23
CA VAL A 158 23.78 14.29 -17.50
C VAL A 158 23.43 14.26 -16.02
N GLU A 159 23.11 15.40 -15.42
CA GLU A 159 22.76 15.50 -13.99
C GLU A 159 21.48 14.74 -13.67
N ASP A 160 20.50 14.77 -14.58
CA ASP A 160 19.25 14.02 -14.44
C ASP A 160 19.51 12.51 -14.43
N ILE A 161 20.39 12.03 -15.32
CA ILE A 161 20.81 10.62 -15.33
C ILE A 161 21.55 10.24 -14.04
N LEU A 162 22.48 11.08 -13.58
CA LEU A 162 23.23 10.84 -12.34
C LEU A 162 22.33 10.88 -11.09
N SER A 163 21.17 11.54 -11.19
CA SER A 163 20.16 11.58 -10.14
C SER A 163 19.23 10.35 -10.10
N LEU A 164 19.31 9.47 -11.11
CA LEU A 164 18.51 8.25 -11.14
C LEU A 164 18.81 7.37 -9.94
N ARG A 165 17.75 6.81 -9.36
CA ARG A 165 17.82 5.89 -8.24
C ARG A 165 17.84 4.47 -8.79
N ILE A 166 19.02 3.86 -8.74
CA ILE A 166 19.26 2.51 -9.23
C ILE A 166 19.56 1.63 -8.03
N TYR A 167 18.81 0.56 -7.84
CA TYR A 167 18.97 -0.35 -6.72
C TYR A 167 19.60 -1.66 -7.19
N GLY A 168 20.44 -2.25 -6.34
CA GLY A 168 20.75 -3.66 -6.46
C GLY A 168 19.50 -4.52 -6.26
N THR A 169 19.56 -5.80 -6.59
CA THR A 169 18.43 -6.70 -6.35
C THR A 169 18.81 -7.84 -5.41
N TYR A 170 17.81 -8.39 -4.72
CA TYR A 170 17.94 -9.70 -4.10
C TYR A 170 17.08 -10.70 -4.86
N ILE A 171 17.55 -11.95 -4.87
CA ILE A 171 16.88 -13.06 -5.53
C ILE A 171 15.93 -13.70 -4.53
N THR A 172 14.74 -14.05 -5.01
CA THR A 172 13.83 -14.95 -4.31
C THR A 172 13.23 -15.96 -5.28
N ASN A 173 12.65 -17.02 -4.75
CA ASN A 173 12.07 -18.12 -5.49
C ASN A 173 10.76 -18.50 -4.81
N ALA A 174 9.93 -19.31 -5.48
CA ALA A 174 8.74 -19.83 -4.84
C ALA A 174 9.11 -20.63 -3.58
N MET A 175 8.44 -20.28 -2.49
CA MET A 175 8.52 -21.00 -1.22
C MET A 175 7.11 -21.38 -0.81
N PHE A 176 6.96 -22.57 -0.24
CA PHE A 176 5.70 -23.07 0.26
C PHE A 176 5.82 -23.28 1.77
N ASP A 177 4.77 -22.90 2.49
CA ASP A 177 4.70 -23.10 3.94
C ASP A 177 3.63 -24.15 4.24
N ALA A 178 4.09 -25.30 4.73
CA ALA A 178 3.22 -26.39 5.16
C ALA A 178 2.26 -25.96 6.27
N THR A 179 2.67 -25.02 7.12
CA THR A 179 1.88 -24.50 8.23
C THR A 179 0.66 -23.76 7.69
N SER A 180 0.88 -22.76 6.84
CA SER A 180 -0.19 -22.02 6.17
C SER A 180 -1.15 -22.93 5.40
N ILE A 181 -0.63 -23.95 4.71
CA ILE A 181 -1.47 -24.91 3.97
C ILE A 181 -2.35 -25.73 4.94
N LEU A 182 -1.78 -26.23 6.03
CA LEU A 182 -2.51 -27.05 6.98
C LEU A 182 -3.53 -26.23 7.79
N GLU A 183 -3.17 -25.00 8.18
CA GLU A 183 -4.08 -24.06 8.85
C GLU A 183 -5.29 -23.77 7.96
N ASN A 184 -5.08 -23.36 6.72
CA ASN A 184 -6.16 -23.10 5.78
C ASN A 184 -7.02 -24.35 5.51
N ALA A 185 -6.41 -25.54 5.43
CA ALA A 185 -7.15 -26.78 5.21
C ALA A 185 -8.01 -27.22 6.42
N THR A 186 -7.71 -26.69 7.62
CA THR A 186 -8.37 -27.06 8.88
C THR A 186 -9.20 -25.93 9.50
N GLU A 187 -9.18 -24.72 8.93
CA GLU A 187 -9.85 -23.52 9.43
C GLU A 187 -11.35 -23.72 9.71
N GLU A 188 -12.05 -24.41 8.80
CA GLU A 188 -13.50 -24.66 8.90
C GLU A 188 -13.85 -26.02 9.56
N LEU A 189 -12.84 -26.73 10.08
CA LEU A 189 -13.04 -28.00 10.77
C LEU A 189 -13.19 -27.79 12.28
N HIS A 190 -13.37 -28.89 13.02
CA HIS A 190 -13.35 -28.85 14.48
C HIS A 190 -12.04 -28.21 14.99
N GLU A 191 -12.10 -27.43 16.06
CA GLU A 191 -10.97 -26.63 16.61
C GLU A 191 -9.68 -27.43 16.84
N GLU A 192 -9.79 -28.73 17.11
CA GLU A 192 -8.64 -29.63 17.31
C GLU A 192 -8.09 -30.25 16.01
N ALA A 193 -8.71 -30.04 14.85
CA ALA A 193 -8.33 -30.68 13.59
C ALA A 193 -6.90 -30.32 13.19
N TYR A 194 -6.52 -29.05 13.36
CA TYR A 194 -5.16 -28.58 13.16
C TYR A 194 -4.19 -29.29 14.10
N ASP A 195 -4.45 -29.24 15.42
CA ASP A 195 -3.57 -29.81 16.45
C ASP A 195 -3.31 -31.31 16.26
N ARG A 196 -4.37 -32.07 15.94
CA ARG A 196 -4.24 -33.51 15.66
C ARG A 196 -3.40 -33.78 14.40
N SER A 197 -3.36 -32.84 13.47
CA SER A 197 -2.67 -32.97 12.19
C SER A 197 -1.24 -32.41 12.19
N LYS A 198 -0.84 -31.60 13.18
CA LYS A 198 0.51 -30.99 13.25
C LYS A 198 1.68 -31.96 13.08
N HIS A 199 1.50 -33.21 13.49
CA HIS A 199 2.53 -34.24 13.38
C HIS A 199 3.00 -34.52 11.93
N ILE A 200 2.20 -34.14 10.91
CA ILE A 200 2.60 -34.30 9.49
C ILE A 200 3.38 -33.11 8.92
N LEU A 201 3.47 -31.97 9.62
CA LEU A 201 4.02 -30.72 9.09
C LEU A 201 5.43 -30.88 8.53
N ASN A 202 6.34 -31.52 9.27
CA ASN A 202 7.71 -31.74 8.82
C ASN A 202 7.79 -32.58 7.54
N LYS A 203 6.93 -33.60 7.44
CA LYS A 203 6.85 -34.47 6.25
C LYS A 203 6.30 -33.69 5.05
N LEU A 204 5.24 -32.91 5.25
CA LEU A 204 4.66 -32.07 4.21
C LEU A 204 5.66 -31.01 3.74
N GLN A 205 6.32 -30.30 4.66
CA GLN A 205 7.33 -29.29 4.34
C GLN A 205 8.47 -29.88 3.52
N SER A 206 8.94 -31.09 3.86
CA SER A 206 10.00 -31.75 3.09
C SER A 206 9.61 -31.99 1.62
N TYR A 207 8.37 -32.44 1.35
CA TYR A 207 7.90 -32.60 -0.03
C TYR A 207 7.76 -31.26 -0.75
N LEU A 208 7.27 -30.24 -0.05
CA LEU A 208 7.12 -28.90 -0.61
C LEU A 208 8.48 -28.27 -0.94
N ASP A 209 9.49 -28.50 -0.09
CA ASP A 209 10.86 -28.05 -0.33
C ASP A 209 11.49 -28.74 -1.55
N GLU A 210 11.17 -30.01 -1.80
CA GLU A 210 11.58 -30.73 -3.02
C GLU A 210 10.94 -30.11 -4.26
N ILE A 211 9.62 -29.85 -4.23
CA ILE A 211 8.92 -29.18 -5.33
C ILE A 211 9.49 -27.78 -5.57
N ALA A 212 9.73 -27.01 -4.51
CA ALA A 212 10.33 -25.67 -4.60
C ALA A 212 11.72 -25.70 -5.27
N LYS A 213 12.53 -26.74 -5.02
CA LYS A 213 13.81 -26.94 -5.70
C LYS A 213 13.64 -27.28 -7.17
N GLU A 214 12.66 -28.11 -7.53
CA GLU A 214 12.39 -28.48 -8.92
C GLU A 214 12.01 -27.25 -9.76
N ILE A 215 11.16 -26.37 -9.24
CA ILE A 215 10.71 -25.14 -9.93
C ILE A 215 11.59 -23.92 -9.64
N GLN A 216 12.73 -24.09 -8.98
CA GLN A 216 13.53 -22.98 -8.46
C GLN A 216 13.92 -22.01 -9.59
N ARG A 217 14.34 -22.52 -10.74
CA ARG A 217 14.73 -21.70 -11.89
C ARG A 217 13.53 -20.98 -12.51
N ASP A 218 12.40 -21.66 -12.61
CA ASP A 218 11.18 -21.12 -13.26
C ASP A 218 10.50 -20.05 -12.41
N THR A 219 10.77 -20.03 -11.10
CA THR A 219 10.19 -19.08 -10.15
C THR A 219 11.19 -18.03 -9.65
N LEU A 220 12.40 -18.04 -10.21
CA LEU A 220 13.44 -17.08 -9.86
C LEU A 220 12.96 -15.67 -10.19
N THR A 221 12.89 -14.83 -9.16
CA THR A 221 12.39 -13.45 -9.25
C THR A 221 13.34 -12.51 -8.54
N TYR A 222 13.51 -11.31 -9.08
CA TYR A 222 14.34 -10.26 -8.52
C TYR A 222 13.46 -9.18 -7.90
N PHE A 223 13.89 -8.67 -6.75
CA PHE A 223 13.25 -7.55 -6.06
C PHE A 223 14.30 -6.49 -5.72
N PRO A 224 13.95 -5.19 -5.75
CA PRO A 224 14.89 -4.13 -5.39
C PRO A 224 15.31 -4.28 -3.93
N ASP A 225 16.61 -4.21 -3.69
CA ASP A 225 17.16 -4.06 -2.35
C ASP A 225 17.26 -2.56 -2.03
N GLU A 226 16.24 -2.04 -1.35
CA GLU A 226 16.18 -0.64 -0.90
C GLU A 226 17.34 -0.24 0.05
N LYS A 227 18.20 -1.18 0.45
CA LYS A 227 19.38 -0.91 1.28
C LYS A 227 20.65 -0.66 0.47
N VAL A 228 20.66 -1.05 -0.81
CA VAL A 228 21.85 -0.95 -1.67
C VAL A 228 21.53 -0.18 -2.94
N GLY A 229 22.08 1.04 -3.02
CA GLY A 229 22.04 1.86 -4.21
C GLY A 229 23.25 1.62 -5.11
N ILE A 230 23.09 1.90 -6.39
CA ILE A 230 24.16 1.91 -7.38
C ILE A 230 24.34 3.36 -7.81
N GLN A 231 25.54 3.90 -7.55
CA GLN A 231 25.87 5.27 -7.92
C GLN A 231 26.59 5.27 -9.27
N LEU A 232 25.95 5.91 -10.25
CA LEU A 232 26.61 6.26 -11.50
C LEU A 232 27.53 7.46 -11.30
N THR A 233 28.61 7.49 -12.06
CA THR A 233 29.56 8.60 -12.13
C THR A 233 29.62 9.13 -13.55
N SER A 234 30.14 10.35 -13.74
CA SER A 234 30.33 10.92 -15.08
C SER A 234 31.19 10.03 -15.99
N LYS A 235 32.14 9.28 -15.41
CA LYS A 235 32.96 8.32 -16.17
C LYS A 235 32.16 7.13 -16.70
N ASP A 236 31.16 6.68 -15.95
CA ASP A 236 30.27 5.61 -16.41
C ASP A 236 29.45 6.09 -17.61
N ILE A 237 28.94 7.33 -17.53
CA ILE A 237 28.22 7.99 -18.62
C ILE A 237 29.08 8.17 -19.87
N GLU A 238 30.33 8.64 -19.70
CA GLU A 238 31.29 8.74 -20.81
C GLU A 238 31.55 7.38 -21.47
N LYS A 239 31.69 6.32 -20.66
CA LYS A 239 31.91 4.95 -21.16
C LYS A 239 30.69 4.38 -21.88
N PHE A 240 29.48 4.79 -21.50
CA PHE A 240 28.26 4.41 -22.19
C PHE A 240 28.12 5.07 -23.57
N GLU A 241 29.03 5.99 -23.95
CA GLU A 241 29.00 6.71 -25.22
C GLU A 241 27.64 7.40 -25.47
N LEU A 242 26.95 7.80 -24.39
CA LEU A 242 25.60 8.37 -24.49
C LEU A 242 25.61 9.68 -25.28
N GLN A 243 24.73 9.78 -26.26
CA GLN A 243 24.60 10.97 -27.11
C GLN A 243 23.55 11.91 -26.53
N PHE A 244 24.01 12.93 -25.81
CA PHE A 244 23.20 14.06 -25.37
C PHE A 244 23.01 15.04 -26.54
N LYS A 245 21.79 15.51 -26.80
CA LYS A 245 21.45 16.43 -27.90
C LYS A 245 21.40 17.89 -27.45
#